data_AF-W2FVB7-F1
#
_entry.id   AF-W2FVB7-F1
#
_cell.length_a   1.000
_cell.length_b   1.000
_cell.length_c   1.000
_cell.angle_alpha   90.00
_cell.angle_beta   90.00
_cell.angle_gamma   90.00
#
_symmetry.space_group_name_H-M   'P 1'
#
loop_
_entity.id
_entity.type
_entity.pdbx_description
1 polymer ?
#
loop_
_entity_poly.entity_id
_entity_poly.type
_entity_poly.pdbx_seq_one_letter_code
_entity_poly.pdbx_strand_id
1 'polypeptide(L)'
;MKPRPDIPLIQHNLCEDITEELKSKLNSLYHETPTVFPAIDTSTLVSYRCQTFPLLYCVEITSSTPITRSVQETGKWLWNVTTTIGKNVINCVGYVDKKTPGPFDMTSVSSRRGGLQLLNTVSVFRRFDEGDQVVLVGTAKWYLPSAGLVLQDNNWTVISPSPKIPSTNV
;
A
#
# COMPACT_ATOMS: atom_id res chain seq x y z
N MET A 1 3.63 -13.77 -39.04
CA MET A 1 3.34 -13.30 -37.66
C MET A 1 1.92 -13.75 -37.31
N LYS A 2 1.72 -14.54 -36.25
CA LYS A 2 0.36 -14.78 -35.73
C LYS A 2 -0.08 -13.55 -34.93
N PRO A 3 -1.32 -13.05 -35.11
CA PRO A 3 -1.83 -11.99 -34.25
C PRO A 3 -1.87 -12.50 -32.81
N ARG A 4 -1.35 -11.69 -31.88
CA ARG A 4 -1.40 -12.01 -30.44
C ARG A 4 -2.87 -11.97 -30.01
N PRO A 5 -3.35 -12.93 -29.20
CA PRO A 5 -4.68 -12.84 -28.62
C PRO A 5 -4.74 -11.61 -27.72
N ASP A 6 -5.75 -10.77 -27.94
CA ASP A 6 -6.08 -9.66 -27.06
C ASP A 6 -6.54 -10.22 -25.72
N ILE A 7 -5.64 -10.19 -24.74
CA ILE A 7 -6.00 -10.50 -23.35
C ILE A 7 -6.82 -9.32 -22.84
N PRO A 8 -8.09 -9.52 -22.45
CA PRO A 8 -8.96 -8.43 -22.04
C PRO A 8 -8.39 -7.75 -20.78
N LEU A 9 -8.32 -6.41 -20.83
CA LEU A 9 -8.06 -5.56 -19.67
C LEU A 9 -9.20 -5.71 -18.66
N ILE A 10 -8.98 -5.35 -17.38
CA ILE A 10 -10.09 -5.30 -16.41
C ILE A 10 -11.16 -4.37 -16.97
N GLN A 11 -12.40 -4.85 -17.02
CA GLN A 11 -13.56 -4.06 -17.42
C GLN A 11 -13.83 -2.94 -16.41
N HIS A 12 -14.20 -1.76 -16.89
CA HIS A 12 -14.43 -0.57 -16.06
C HIS A 12 -15.38 -0.83 -14.87
N ASN A 13 -16.53 -1.47 -15.13
CA ASN A 13 -17.53 -1.75 -14.09
C ASN A 13 -16.97 -2.64 -12.98
N LEU A 14 -16.18 -3.66 -13.35
CA LEU A 14 -15.51 -4.53 -12.40
C LEU A 14 -14.49 -3.76 -11.55
N CYS A 15 -13.77 -2.80 -12.14
CA CYS A 15 -12.85 -1.93 -11.39
C CYS A 15 -13.57 -1.08 -10.34
N GLU A 16 -14.75 -0.55 -10.67
CA GLU A 16 -15.53 0.29 -9.75
C GLU A 16 -16.04 -0.53 -8.57
N ASP A 17 -16.63 -1.70 -8.81
CA ASP A 17 -17.11 -2.60 -7.75
C ASP A 17 -15.97 -3.01 -6.81
N ILE A 18 -14.82 -3.39 -7.36
CA ILE A 18 -13.63 -3.74 -6.55
C ILE A 18 -13.13 -2.50 -5.79
N THR A 19 -13.12 -1.34 -6.42
CA THR A 19 -12.67 -0.10 -5.77
C THR A 19 -13.54 0.23 -4.56
N GLU A 20 -14.86 0.16 -4.68
CA GLU A 20 -15.77 0.43 -3.58
C GLU A 20 -15.70 -0.63 -2.48
N GLU A 21 -15.57 -1.92 -2.85
CA GLU A 21 -15.29 -2.99 -1.89
C GLU A 21 -14.02 -2.67 -1.07
N LEU A 22 -12.93 -2.30 -1.75
CA LEU A 22 -11.66 -2.01 -1.08
C LEU A 22 -11.73 -0.73 -0.23
N LYS A 23 -12.39 0.33 -0.69
CA LYS A 23 -12.61 1.56 0.09
C LYS A 23 -13.37 1.28 1.39
N SER A 24 -14.37 0.41 1.34
CA SER A 24 -15.17 0.05 2.51
C SER A 24 -14.33 -0.58 3.64
N LYS A 25 -13.21 -1.24 3.30
CA LYS A 25 -12.31 -1.89 4.26
C LYS A 25 -11.35 -0.92 4.95
N LEU A 26 -11.07 0.25 4.37
CA LEU A 26 -10.01 1.15 4.86
C LEU A 26 -10.20 1.58 6.31
N ASN A 27 -11.44 1.84 6.74
CA ASN A 27 -11.71 2.20 8.13
C ASN A 27 -11.50 1.01 9.10
N SER A 28 -11.87 -0.21 8.71
CA SER A 28 -11.61 -1.42 9.52
C SER A 28 -10.10 -1.62 9.68
N LEU A 29 -9.36 -1.59 8.57
CA LEU A 29 -7.91 -1.73 8.59
C LEU A 29 -7.26 -0.68 9.48
N TYR A 30 -7.72 0.57 9.37
CA TYR A 30 -7.26 1.63 10.24
C TYR A 30 -7.46 1.31 11.73
N HIS A 31 -8.65 0.83 12.12
CA HIS A 31 -8.91 0.43 13.51
C HIS A 31 -8.12 -0.80 13.98
N GLU A 32 -7.64 -1.64 13.05
CA GLU A 32 -6.76 -2.79 13.35
C GLU A 32 -5.30 -2.38 13.61
N THR A 33 -4.92 -1.14 13.29
CA THR A 33 -3.54 -0.64 13.41
C THR A 33 -2.89 -0.94 14.78
N PRO A 34 -3.55 -0.70 15.94
CA PRO A 34 -2.94 -0.97 17.25
C PRO A 34 -2.64 -2.45 17.50
N THR A 35 -3.35 -3.35 16.82
CA THR A 35 -3.14 -4.80 16.90
C THR A 35 -1.97 -5.25 16.03
N VAL A 36 -1.84 -4.67 14.82
CA VAL A 36 -0.78 -5.01 13.85
C VAL A 36 0.57 -4.40 14.25
N PHE A 37 0.54 -3.16 14.74
CA PHE A 37 1.70 -2.44 15.24
C PHE A 37 1.48 -2.06 16.71
N PRO A 38 1.71 -3.00 17.65
CA PRO A 38 1.73 -2.65 19.07
C PRO A 38 2.83 -1.61 19.31
N ALA A 39 2.69 -0.84 20.40
CA ALA A 39 3.59 0.26 20.76
C ALA A 39 5.07 -0.13 20.52
N ILE A 40 5.74 0.66 19.68
CA ILE A 40 7.08 0.38 19.17
C ILE A 40 8.07 0.26 20.34
N ASP A 41 8.78 -0.86 20.37
CA ASP A 41 9.90 -1.08 21.28
C ASP A 41 10.97 0.01 21.01
N THR A 42 11.51 0.60 22.06
CA THR A 42 12.30 1.87 22.05
C THR A 42 13.65 1.80 21.32
N SER A 43 13.86 0.77 20.51
CA SER A 43 15.08 0.50 19.76
C SER A 43 15.24 1.47 18.60
N THR A 44 16.39 2.14 18.54
CA THR A 44 16.83 2.92 17.37
C THR A 44 17.43 2.05 16.28
N LEU A 45 17.09 0.76 16.24
CA LEU A 45 17.60 -0.18 15.26
C LEU A 45 16.58 -0.42 14.16
N VAL A 46 17.08 -0.70 12.97
CA VAL A 46 16.25 -1.24 11.89
C VAL A 46 15.85 -2.65 12.28
N SER A 47 14.55 -2.96 12.21
CA SER A 47 14.03 -4.30 12.45
C SER A 47 13.25 -4.80 11.25
N TYR A 48 13.32 -6.11 11.02
CA TYR A 48 12.61 -6.79 9.95
C TYR A 48 12.13 -8.15 10.46
N ARG A 49 10.88 -8.48 10.15
CA ARG A 49 10.25 -9.76 10.48
C ARG A 49 9.43 -10.22 9.28
N CYS A 50 9.53 -11.50 8.96
CA CYS A 50 8.70 -12.17 7.98
C CYS A 50 8.12 -13.42 8.63
N GLN A 51 6.81 -13.59 8.59
CA GLN A 51 6.11 -14.75 9.11
C GLN A 51 5.19 -15.32 8.04
N THR A 52 5.13 -16.64 7.96
CA THR A 52 4.22 -17.35 7.08
C THR A 52 3.15 -18.03 7.90
N PHE A 53 1.91 -17.94 7.43
CA PHE A 53 0.74 -18.58 8.03
C PHE A 53 0.11 -19.49 6.97
N PRO A 54 0.60 -20.75 6.82
CA PRO A 54 0.20 -21.63 5.72
C PRO A 54 -1.29 -21.93 5.70
N LEU A 55 -1.90 -22.09 6.88
CA LEU A 55 -3.34 -22.36 7.02
C LEU A 55 -4.21 -21.19 6.54
N LEU A 56 -3.67 -19.98 6.57
CA LEU A 56 -4.33 -18.76 6.11
C LEU A 56 -3.85 -18.33 4.71
N TYR A 57 -2.94 -19.10 4.09
CA TYR A 57 -2.25 -18.75 2.84
C TYR A 57 -1.69 -17.31 2.85
N CYS A 58 -1.18 -16.89 4.01
CA CYS A 58 -0.79 -15.51 4.28
C CYS A 58 0.71 -15.43 4.59
N VAL A 59 1.32 -14.32 4.17
CA VAL A 59 2.67 -13.92 4.59
C VAL A 59 2.54 -12.53 5.19
N GLU A 60 3.02 -12.38 6.42
CA GLU A 60 3.09 -11.09 7.09
C GLU A 60 4.54 -10.62 7.10
N ILE A 61 4.75 -9.38 6.65
CA ILE A 61 6.04 -8.72 6.66
C ILE A 61 5.91 -7.46 7.49
N THR A 62 6.73 -7.36 8.53
CA THR A 62 6.81 -6.19 9.40
C THR A 62 8.23 -5.64 9.32
N SER A 63 8.35 -4.33 9.18
CA SER A 63 9.65 -3.67 9.26
C SER A 63 9.52 -2.35 10.01
N SER A 64 10.54 -2.01 10.77
CA SER A 64 10.69 -0.69 11.37
C SER A 64 12.02 -0.07 10.96
N THR A 65 12.03 1.23 10.74
CA THR A 65 13.23 1.95 10.34
C THR A 65 13.21 3.33 11.01
N PRO A 66 14.16 3.63 11.89
CA PRO A 66 14.31 4.97 12.46
C PRO A 66 14.58 5.99 11.37
N ILE A 67 13.89 7.14 11.45
CA ILE A 67 14.03 8.25 10.53
C ILE A 67 14.31 9.51 11.33
N THR A 68 15.23 10.35 10.86
CA THR A 68 15.66 11.58 11.57
C THR A 68 14.78 12.80 11.31
N ARG A 69 13.77 12.67 10.44
CA ARG A 69 12.82 13.73 10.07
C ARG A 69 11.61 13.74 11.00
N SER A 70 10.87 14.84 11.00
CA SER A 70 9.59 14.92 11.72
C SER A 70 8.57 13.91 11.17
N VAL A 71 7.60 13.56 12.00
CA VAL A 71 6.49 12.67 11.62
C VAL A 71 5.73 13.24 10.43
N GLN A 72 5.42 14.53 10.45
CA GLN A 72 4.61 15.19 9.42
C GLN A 72 5.35 15.30 8.08
N GLU A 73 6.66 15.60 8.10
CA GLU A 73 7.48 15.62 6.88
C GLU A 73 7.61 14.23 6.28
N THR A 74 7.84 13.22 7.12
CA THR A 74 7.95 11.82 6.69
C THR A 74 6.63 11.31 6.14
N GLY A 75 5.50 11.61 6.80
CA GLY A 75 4.16 11.26 6.35
C GLY A 75 3.79 11.93 5.02
N LYS A 76 4.11 13.23 4.88
CA LYS A 76 3.94 13.95 3.61
C LYS A 76 4.81 13.36 2.50
N TRP A 77 6.06 13.05 2.80
CA TRP A 77 6.97 12.43 1.83
C TRP A 77 6.46 11.06 1.37
N LEU A 78 6.09 10.18 2.30
CA LEU A 78 5.55 8.85 2.00
C LEU A 78 4.25 8.93 1.20
N TRP A 79 3.35 9.84 1.57
CA TRP A 79 2.12 10.08 0.84
C TRP A 79 2.39 10.56 -0.59
N ASN A 80 3.33 11.48 -0.78
CA ASN A 80 3.75 11.93 -2.10
C ASN A 80 4.33 10.79 -2.93
N VAL A 81 5.15 9.93 -2.33
CA VAL A 81 5.69 8.74 -3.00
C VAL A 81 4.56 7.81 -3.43
N THR A 82 3.65 7.46 -2.52
CA THR A 82 2.47 6.60 -2.80
C THR A 82 1.59 7.19 -3.92
N THR A 83 1.35 8.49 -3.87
CA THR A 83 0.55 9.21 -4.89
C THR A 83 1.32 9.51 -6.19
N THR A 84 2.64 9.33 -6.24
CA THR A 84 3.45 9.65 -7.43
C THR A 84 4.05 8.43 -8.12
N ILE A 85 4.27 7.30 -7.44
CA ILE A 85 4.89 6.07 -8.02
C ILE A 85 4.22 5.60 -9.32
N GLY A 86 2.92 5.88 -9.51
CA GLY A 86 2.18 5.56 -10.74
C GLY A 86 2.24 6.58 -11.89
N LYS A 87 2.90 7.74 -11.73
CA LYS A 87 3.03 8.75 -12.81
C LYS A 87 4.18 8.44 -13.77
N ASN A 88 5.12 7.56 -13.40
CA ASN A 88 6.19 7.11 -14.28
C ASN A 88 5.71 5.95 -15.17
N VAL A 89 5.01 6.32 -16.23
CA VAL A 89 4.46 5.45 -17.29
C VAL A 89 5.54 4.59 -17.98
N ILE A 90 6.82 4.92 -17.81
CA ILE A 90 7.94 4.37 -18.59
C ILE A 90 8.06 2.83 -18.47
N ASN A 91 7.60 2.21 -17.38
CA ASN A 91 7.66 0.75 -17.17
C ASN A 91 6.28 0.06 -17.05
N CYS A 92 5.19 0.80 -17.21
CA CYS A 92 3.82 0.27 -17.21
C CYS A 92 3.34 0.21 -18.66
N VAL A 93 3.45 -0.96 -19.30
CA VAL A 93 2.99 -1.17 -20.68
C VAL A 93 1.46 -1.33 -20.75
N GLY A 94 0.69 -0.57 -19.96
CA GLY A 94 -0.76 -0.70 -19.84
C GLY A 94 -1.45 0.50 -19.19
N TYR A 95 -2.77 0.39 -19.00
CA TYR A 95 -3.65 1.42 -18.46
C TYR A 95 -3.33 1.70 -16.99
N VAL A 96 -3.27 2.99 -16.61
CA VAL A 96 -3.21 3.43 -15.22
C VAL A 96 -4.26 4.52 -15.05
N ASP A 97 -5.30 4.24 -14.26
CA ASP A 97 -6.23 5.25 -13.76
C ASP A 97 -5.91 5.53 -12.30
N LYS A 98 -5.70 6.80 -11.98
CA LYS A 98 -5.37 7.22 -10.63
C LYS A 98 -6.23 8.41 -10.25
N LYS A 99 -6.99 8.24 -9.17
CA LYS A 99 -7.90 9.24 -8.64
C LYS A 99 -7.49 9.58 -7.22
N THR A 100 -7.47 10.87 -6.91
CA THR A 100 -7.27 11.39 -5.55
C THR A 100 -8.52 12.20 -5.18
N PRO A 101 -9.59 11.54 -4.70
CA PRO A 101 -10.86 12.22 -4.42
C PRO A 101 -10.77 13.22 -3.26
N GLY A 102 -9.69 13.15 -2.47
CA GLY A 102 -9.35 14.11 -1.44
C GLY A 102 -7.84 14.19 -1.21
N PRO A 103 -7.38 15.06 -0.31
CA PRO A 103 -5.95 15.22 -0.01
C PRO A 103 -5.31 13.99 0.63
N PHE A 104 -6.13 13.09 1.19
CA PHE A 104 -5.70 11.93 1.96
C PHE A 104 -6.18 10.59 1.40
N ASP A 105 -6.88 10.59 0.26
CA ASP A 105 -7.40 9.39 -0.36
C ASP A 105 -6.79 9.20 -1.74
N MET A 106 -6.48 7.96 -2.07
CA MET A 106 -5.97 7.57 -3.38
C MET A 106 -6.62 6.26 -3.81
N THR A 107 -7.05 6.23 -5.07
CA THR A 107 -7.39 5.00 -5.79
C THR A 107 -6.45 4.89 -6.99
N SER A 108 -5.98 3.67 -7.26
CA SER A 108 -5.26 3.37 -8.49
C SER A 108 -5.67 2.03 -9.05
N VAL A 109 -6.08 2.05 -10.32
CA VAL A 109 -6.25 0.89 -11.17
C VAL A 109 -5.07 0.86 -12.12
N SER A 110 -4.41 -0.28 -12.25
CA SER A 110 -3.30 -0.43 -13.19
C SER A 110 -3.28 -1.79 -13.86
N SER A 111 -2.76 -1.82 -15.08
CA SER A 111 -2.47 -3.03 -15.82
C SER A 111 -1.00 -3.02 -16.24
N ARG A 112 -0.25 -4.03 -15.81
CA ARG A 112 1.16 -4.22 -16.14
C ARG A 112 1.34 -5.49 -16.96
N ARG A 113 1.90 -5.35 -18.15
CA ARG A 113 2.28 -6.50 -18.99
C ARG A 113 3.75 -6.84 -18.77
N GLY A 114 4.01 -8.08 -18.38
CA GLY A 114 5.36 -8.67 -18.28
C GLY A 114 5.47 -9.85 -19.25
N GLY A 115 6.05 -9.62 -20.43
CA GLY A 115 6.08 -10.64 -21.49
C GLY A 115 4.68 -11.04 -21.94
N LEU A 116 4.30 -12.30 -21.74
CA LEU A 116 2.94 -12.83 -22.02
C LEU A 116 1.98 -12.70 -20.83
N GLN A 117 2.48 -12.35 -19.65
CA GLN A 117 1.66 -12.22 -18.45
C GLN A 117 1.07 -10.80 -18.35
N LEU A 118 -0.19 -10.73 -17.92
CA LEU A 118 -0.88 -9.50 -17.60
C LEU A 118 -1.20 -9.52 -16.11
N LEU A 119 -0.67 -8.55 -15.37
CA LEU A 119 -1.00 -8.33 -13.97
C LEU A 119 -1.87 -7.09 -13.90
N ASN A 120 -3.08 -7.24 -13.36
CA ASN A 120 -3.96 -6.12 -13.13
C ASN A 120 -4.10 -5.87 -11.64
N THR A 121 -4.17 -4.61 -11.24
CA THR A 121 -4.19 -4.23 -9.83
C THR A 121 -5.23 -3.15 -9.61
N VAL A 122 -6.05 -3.31 -8.58
CA VAL A 122 -6.87 -2.24 -8.01
C VAL A 122 -6.37 -2.02 -6.60
N SER A 123 -5.98 -0.80 -6.29
CA SER A 123 -5.40 -0.42 -4.99
C SER A 123 -6.06 0.85 -4.48
N VAL A 124 -6.28 0.91 -3.17
CA VAL A 124 -6.77 2.10 -2.49
C VAL A 124 -5.94 2.34 -1.24
N PHE A 125 -5.69 3.62 -0.96
CA PHE A 125 -4.90 4.06 0.17
C PHE A 125 -5.60 5.24 0.84
N ARG A 126 -5.51 5.30 2.16
CA ARG A 126 -5.94 6.44 2.97
C ARG A 126 -4.88 6.78 4.00
N ARG A 127 -4.61 8.07 4.12
CA ARG A 127 -3.76 8.65 5.15
C ARG A 127 -4.63 9.25 6.27
N PHE A 128 -4.22 9.03 7.50
CA PHE A 128 -4.77 9.60 8.72
C PHE A 128 -3.68 10.38 9.43
N ASP A 129 -3.95 11.64 9.74
CA ASP A 129 -3.07 12.49 10.54
C ASP A 129 -3.67 12.57 11.96
N GLU A 130 -2.99 11.98 12.94
CA GLU A 130 -3.47 11.80 14.30
C GLU A 130 -2.51 12.40 15.32
N GLY A 131 -2.76 13.65 15.72
CA GLY A 131 -1.95 14.30 16.73
C GLY A 131 -0.45 14.27 16.37
N ASP A 132 0.31 13.45 17.08
CA ASP A 132 1.74 13.25 16.88
C ASP A 132 2.12 12.12 15.92
N GLN A 133 1.15 11.39 15.36
CA GLN A 133 1.35 10.25 14.46
C GLN A 133 0.72 10.47 13.08
N VAL A 134 1.24 9.74 12.10
CA VAL A 134 0.63 9.60 10.77
C VAL A 134 0.47 8.12 10.48
N VAL A 135 -0.74 7.70 10.15
CA VAL A 135 -1.07 6.33 9.77
C VAL A 135 -1.46 6.31 8.29
N LEU A 136 -0.76 5.49 7.51
CA LEU A 136 -1.12 5.19 6.14
C LEU A 136 -1.61 3.75 6.08
N VAL A 137 -2.86 3.55 5.65
CA VAL A 137 -3.41 2.22 5.38
C VAL A 137 -3.72 2.08 3.90
N GLY A 138 -3.61 0.85 3.41
CA GLY A 138 -3.96 0.53 2.04
C GLY A 138 -4.38 -0.91 1.90
N THR A 139 -5.12 -1.18 0.83
CA THR A 139 -5.45 -2.54 0.43
C THR A 139 -5.49 -2.60 -1.08
N ALA A 140 -5.05 -3.72 -1.65
CA ALA A 140 -5.12 -3.94 -3.08
C ALA A 140 -5.51 -5.37 -3.41
N LYS A 141 -6.08 -5.54 -4.60
CA LYS A 141 -6.28 -6.83 -5.25
C LYS A 141 -5.47 -6.89 -6.52
N TRP A 142 -4.72 -7.97 -6.68
CA TRP A 142 -3.86 -8.27 -7.80
C TRP A 142 -4.44 -9.48 -8.53
N TYR A 143 -4.68 -9.32 -9.82
CA TYR A 143 -5.25 -10.33 -10.69
C TYR A 143 -4.19 -10.75 -11.68
N LEU A 144 -3.90 -12.05 -11.72
CA LEU A 144 -3.05 -12.68 -12.71
C LEU A 144 -3.90 -13.67 -13.53
N PRO A 145 -4.63 -13.19 -14.56
CA PRO A 145 -5.63 -14.00 -15.27
C PRO A 145 -5.04 -15.24 -15.91
N SER A 146 -3.80 -15.18 -16.41
CA SER A 146 -3.12 -16.31 -17.05
C SER A 146 -2.91 -17.50 -16.11
N ALA A 147 -2.92 -17.28 -14.79
CA ALA A 147 -2.80 -18.33 -13.79
C ALA A 147 -4.11 -18.57 -13.02
N GLY A 148 -5.18 -17.83 -13.33
CA GLY A 148 -6.41 -17.84 -12.54
C GLY A 148 -6.22 -17.39 -11.09
N LEU A 149 -5.17 -16.60 -10.80
CA LEU A 149 -4.81 -16.20 -9.44
C LEU A 149 -5.34 -14.81 -9.10
N VAL A 150 -5.81 -14.69 -7.86
CA VAL A 150 -6.15 -13.43 -7.21
C VAL A 150 -5.38 -13.37 -5.89
N LEU A 151 -4.62 -12.29 -5.71
CA LEU A 151 -3.90 -12.01 -4.47
C LEU A 151 -4.51 -10.75 -3.85
N GLN A 152 -4.60 -10.71 -2.52
CA GLN A 152 -4.99 -9.52 -1.79
C GLN A 152 -3.89 -9.18 -0.78
N ASP A 153 -3.54 -7.92 -0.68
CA ASP A 153 -2.63 -7.39 0.32
C ASP A 153 -3.31 -6.27 1.12
N ASN A 154 -3.00 -6.23 2.40
CA ASN A 154 -3.35 -5.14 3.30
C ASN A 154 -2.03 -4.55 3.81
N ASN A 155 -1.95 -3.23 3.84
CA ASN A 155 -0.74 -2.49 4.13
C ASN A 155 -1.04 -1.49 5.24
N TRP A 156 -0.13 -1.43 6.22
CA TRP A 156 -0.14 -0.45 7.29
C TRP A 156 1.24 0.17 7.37
N THR A 157 1.30 1.49 7.54
CA THR A 157 2.53 2.19 7.87
C THR A 157 2.21 3.22 8.94
N VAL A 158 2.81 3.04 10.11
CA VAL A 158 2.70 3.97 11.23
C VAL A 158 3.99 4.76 11.32
N ILE A 159 3.87 6.08 11.31
CA ILE A 159 4.97 7.01 11.53
C ILE A 159 4.66 7.71 12.85
N SER A 160 5.49 7.46 13.84
CA SER A 160 5.33 7.99 15.17
C SER A 160 6.64 8.57 15.70
N PRO A 161 6.58 9.46 16.71
CA PRO A 161 7.79 9.94 17.36
C PRO A 161 8.47 8.79 18.09
N SER A 162 9.80 8.79 18.09
CA SER A 162 10.55 7.88 18.97
C SER A 162 10.31 8.28 20.44
N PRO A 163 10.08 7.32 21.36
CA PRO A 163 9.84 7.62 22.78
C PRO A 163 11.00 8.30 23.55
N LYS A 164 12.12 8.67 22.91
CA LYS A 164 13.25 9.36 23.58
C LYS A 164 13.83 10.55 22.81
N ILE A 165 13.77 11.71 23.46
CA ILE A 165 14.77 12.77 23.33
C ILE A 165 16.00 12.32 24.15
N PRO A 166 17.22 12.24 23.59
CA PRO A 166 18.40 12.23 24.43
C PRO A 166 18.45 13.58 25.14
N SER A 167 18.31 13.59 26.46
CA SER A 167 18.73 14.73 27.26
C SER A 167 20.23 14.93 27.03
N THR A 168 20.61 15.82 26.10
CA THR A 168 21.94 16.40 26.10
C THR A 168 22.05 17.25 27.36
N ASN A 169 22.56 16.63 28.42
CA ASN A 169 23.23 17.36 29.47
C ASN A 169 24.51 17.94 28.87
N VAL A 170 24.49 19.21 28.49
CA VAL A 170 25.69 20.08 28.44
C VAL A 170 25.28 21.46 28.93
#